data_AF-A0A517WVM4-F1
#
_entry.id   AF-A0A517WVM4-F1
#
_cell.length_a   1.000
_cell.length_b   1.000
_cell.length_c   1.000
_cell.angle_alpha   90.00
_cell.angle_beta   90.00
_cell.angle_gamma   90.00
#
_symmetry.space_group_name_H-M   'P 1'
#
loop_
_entity.id
_entity.type
_entity.pdbx_description
1 polymer ?
#
loop_
_entity_poly.entity_id
_entity_poly.type
_entity_poly.pdbx_seq_one_letter_code
_entity_poly.pdbx_strand_id
1 'polypeptide(L)'
;MAGDNERIKLTLDLLGSGLFPIIEQEMKAVYQDDWIDRAKESFRNSPITSQPSGDAIRWDAHSTLLILWDHWNSVFRNRLTPLERSYVGELREYRNRWAHQSQIKTQDTLRILDTASRLLSAVGATDEAKQLKSERDKLLGQILQQQGKNIYDSSDHQRDRVRDAIIFLICALATIFVIINSYGTEAPAIFFAGFVGVVFAFLAYQRWVTPDRPTHGAHECTNCGKVIYGESCPYCNENNLA
;
A
#
# COMPACT_ATOMS: atom_id res chain seq x y z
N MET A 1 9.85 9.45 -3.70
CA MET A 1 8.89 8.32 -3.64
C MET A 1 8.12 8.35 -4.95
N ALA A 2 8.03 7.23 -5.66
CA ALA A 2 7.30 7.20 -6.92
C ALA A 2 5.81 7.43 -6.69
N GLY A 3 5.20 8.30 -7.48
CA GLY A 3 3.76 8.55 -7.42
C GLY A 3 2.95 7.39 -8.00
N ASP A 4 1.66 7.29 -7.66
CA ASP A 4 0.79 6.20 -8.15
C ASP A 4 0.81 6.09 -9.69
N ASN A 5 0.77 7.23 -10.37
CA ASN A 5 0.90 7.34 -11.83
C ASN A 5 2.21 6.74 -12.38
N GLU A 6 3.32 6.94 -11.68
CA GLU A 6 4.62 6.40 -12.06
C GLU A 6 4.67 4.88 -11.86
N ARG A 7 4.05 4.38 -10.78
CA ARG A 7 3.89 2.93 -10.52
C ARG A 7 3.04 2.26 -11.60
N ILE A 8 1.96 2.91 -12.03
CA ILE A 8 1.10 2.41 -13.10
C ILE A 8 1.86 2.37 -14.42
N LYS A 9 2.59 3.45 -14.77
CA LYS A 9 3.43 3.47 -15.96
C LYS A 9 4.45 2.34 -15.97
N LEU A 10 5.19 2.18 -14.87
CA LEU A 10 6.14 1.07 -14.67
C LEU A 10 5.45 -0.29 -14.85
N THR A 11 4.23 -0.45 -14.32
CA THR A 11 3.47 -1.69 -14.46
C THR A 11 3.12 -2.00 -15.90
N LEU A 12 2.68 -1.00 -16.67
CA LEU A 12 2.37 -1.17 -18.09
C LEU A 12 3.63 -1.46 -18.91
N ASP A 13 4.76 -0.85 -18.58
CA ASP A 13 6.02 -1.12 -19.27
C ASP A 13 6.48 -2.58 -19.02
N LEU A 14 6.43 -3.04 -17.76
CA LEU A 14 6.79 -4.41 -17.37
C LEU A 14 5.83 -5.47 -17.90
N LEU A 15 4.53 -5.16 -18.00
CA LEU A 15 3.55 -6.03 -18.64
C LEU A 15 3.87 -6.21 -20.13
N GLY A 16 4.21 -5.12 -20.83
CA GLY A 16 4.61 -5.19 -22.24
C GLY A 16 5.84 -6.08 -22.45
N SER A 17 6.91 -5.85 -21.69
CA SER A 17 8.16 -6.61 -21.82
C SER A 17 8.02 -8.07 -21.37
N GLY A 18 7.31 -8.32 -20.26
CA GLY A 18 7.21 -9.65 -19.67
C GLY A 18 6.21 -10.58 -20.37
N LEU A 19 5.14 -10.03 -20.98
CA LEU A 19 4.17 -10.85 -21.71
C LEU A 19 4.63 -11.18 -23.14
N PHE A 20 5.44 -10.31 -23.76
CA PHE A 20 5.85 -10.46 -25.15
C PHE A 20 6.50 -11.82 -25.48
N PRO A 21 7.52 -12.30 -24.73
CA PRO A 21 8.20 -13.56 -25.06
C PRO A 21 7.26 -14.77 -25.07
N ILE A 22 6.28 -14.79 -24.16
CA ILE A 22 5.31 -15.88 -24.05
C ILE A 22 4.27 -15.81 -25.15
N ILE A 23 3.81 -14.61 -25.51
CA ILE A 23 2.91 -14.42 -26.65
C ILE A 23 3.61 -14.88 -27.93
N GLU A 24 4.85 -14.45 -28.15
CA GLU A 24 5.65 -14.86 -29.31
C GLU A 24 5.81 -16.38 -29.38
N GLN A 25 6.21 -17.02 -28.27
CA GLN A 25 6.42 -18.46 -28.21
C GLN A 25 5.14 -19.25 -28.52
N GLU A 26 4.03 -18.93 -27.84
CA GLU A 26 2.78 -19.69 -27.97
C GLU A 26 2.09 -19.43 -29.31
N MET A 27 2.09 -18.18 -29.78
CA MET A 27 1.52 -17.84 -31.08
C MET A 27 2.31 -18.50 -32.22
N LYS A 28 3.65 -18.52 -32.15
CA LYS A 28 4.49 -19.26 -33.11
C LYS A 28 4.23 -20.77 -33.06
N ALA A 29 4.05 -21.35 -31.88
CA ALA A 29 3.78 -22.77 -31.74
C ALA A 29 2.47 -23.19 -32.44
N VAL A 30 1.43 -22.34 -32.38
CA VAL A 30 0.11 -22.63 -32.95
C VAL A 30 -0.01 -22.20 -34.42
N TYR A 31 0.47 -21.01 -34.76
CA TYR A 31 0.26 -20.38 -36.07
C TYR A 31 1.50 -20.37 -36.97
N GLN A 32 2.66 -20.81 -36.48
CA GLN A 32 3.92 -20.89 -37.24
C GLN A 32 4.27 -19.53 -37.87
N ASP A 33 4.55 -19.47 -39.18
CA ASP A 33 4.98 -18.25 -39.87
C ASP A 33 3.91 -17.15 -39.90
N ASP A 34 2.62 -17.52 -39.85
CA ASP A 34 1.49 -16.58 -39.92
C ASP A 34 1.15 -15.91 -38.57
N TRP A 35 1.92 -16.19 -37.52
CA TRP A 35 1.58 -15.78 -36.16
C TRP A 35 1.46 -14.25 -35.98
N ILE A 36 2.27 -13.47 -36.71
CA ILE A 36 2.20 -12.00 -36.71
C ILE A 36 0.88 -11.53 -37.31
N ASP A 37 0.46 -12.10 -38.44
CA ASP A 37 -0.76 -11.68 -39.10
C ASP A 37 -1.98 -12.05 -38.27
N ARG A 38 -1.96 -13.21 -37.60
CA ARG A 38 -2.97 -13.58 -36.60
C ARG A 38 -3.00 -12.61 -35.43
N ALA A 39 -1.84 -12.23 -34.91
CA ALA A 39 -1.76 -11.23 -33.84
C ALA A 39 -2.31 -9.85 -34.29
N LYS A 40 -2.09 -9.45 -35.55
CA LYS A 40 -2.67 -8.22 -36.12
C LYS A 40 -4.20 -8.26 -36.18
N GLU A 41 -4.82 -9.44 -36.29
CA GLU A 41 -6.28 -9.57 -36.31
C GLU A 41 -6.95 -9.04 -35.04
N SER A 42 -6.27 -9.13 -33.89
CA SER A 42 -6.77 -8.61 -32.61
C SER A 42 -7.05 -7.10 -32.64
N PHE A 43 -6.40 -6.35 -33.55
CA PHE A 43 -6.50 -4.89 -33.63
C PHE A 43 -7.59 -4.39 -34.58
N ARG A 44 -8.28 -5.27 -35.32
CA ARG A 44 -9.27 -4.87 -36.35
C ARG A 44 -10.39 -3.98 -35.80
N ASN A 45 -10.79 -4.19 -34.54
CA ASN A 45 -11.83 -3.42 -33.86
C ASN A 45 -11.28 -2.40 -32.85
N SER A 46 -9.96 -2.26 -32.75
CA SER A 46 -9.33 -1.28 -31.85
C SER A 46 -9.29 0.11 -32.49
N PRO A 47 -9.23 1.18 -31.68
CA PRO A 47 -9.05 2.54 -32.19
C PRO A 47 -7.85 2.63 -33.12
N ILE A 48 -7.92 3.48 -34.15
CA ILE A 48 -6.85 3.66 -35.15
C ILE A 48 -5.49 3.94 -34.49
N THR A 49 -5.47 4.67 -33.37
CA THR A 49 -4.26 4.97 -32.58
C THR A 49 -3.57 3.75 -31.99
N SER A 50 -4.28 2.62 -31.92
CA SER A 50 -3.81 1.35 -31.38
C SER A 50 -3.52 0.34 -32.49
N GLN A 51 -3.80 0.66 -33.76
CA GLN A 51 -3.53 -0.22 -34.88
C GLN A 51 -2.03 -0.18 -35.25
N PRO A 52 -1.43 -1.32 -35.63
CA PRO A 52 -0.05 -1.37 -36.13
C PRO A 52 0.14 -0.42 -37.31
N SER A 53 1.25 0.33 -37.30
CA SER A 53 1.65 1.16 -38.44
C SER A 53 2.47 0.31 -39.41
N GLY A 54 1.82 -0.22 -40.44
CA GLY A 54 2.44 -1.19 -41.36
C GLY A 54 2.61 -2.56 -40.70
N ASP A 55 3.77 -3.19 -40.86
CA ASP A 55 4.01 -4.55 -40.37
C ASP A 55 4.48 -4.65 -38.91
N ALA A 56 4.81 -3.53 -38.28
CA ALA A 56 5.37 -3.53 -36.93
C ALA A 56 4.28 -3.36 -35.85
N ILE A 57 4.05 -4.40 -35.06
CA ILE A 57 3.26 -4.32 -33.82
C ILE A 57 4.14 -3.67 -32.74
N ARG A 58 3.62 -2.63 -32.07
CA ARG A 58 4.26 -2.10 -30.86
C ARG A 58 3.90 -3.00 -29.68
N TRP A 59 4.90 -3.69 -29.12
CA TRP A 59 4.74 -4.62 -27.99
C TRP A 59 4.67 -3.89 -26.65
N ASP A 60 3.60 -3.12 -26.45
CA ASP A 60 3.27 -2.49 -25.17
C ASP A 60 2.21 -3.31 -24.39
N ALA A 61 1.87 -2.87 -23.17
CA ALA A 61 0.82 -3.51 -22.38
C ALA A 61 -0.53 -3.59 -23.10
N HIS A 62 -0.86 -2.63 -23.96
CA HIS A 62 -2.14 -2.66 -24.65
C HIS A 62 -2.21 -3.80 -25.65
N SER A 63 -1.21 -3.85 -26.54
CA SER A 63 -1.09 -4.87 -27.58
C SER A 63 -1.01 -6.26 -26.98
N THR A 64 -0.14 -6.45 -25.99
CA THR A 64 0.08 -7.75 -25.36
C THR A 64 -1.18 -8.25 -24.65
N LEU A 65 -1.84 -7.42 -23.83
CA LEU A 65 -3.09 -7.80 -23.16
C LEU A 65 -4.25 -8.06 -24.13
N LEU A 66 -4.31 -7.31 -25.24
CA LEU A 66 -5.33 -7.49 -26.26
C LEU A 66 -5.18 -8.83 -26.99
N ILE A 67 -3.96 -9.14 -27.47
CA ILE A 67 -3.66 -10.39 -28.17
C ILE A 67 -3.90 -11.60 -27.25
N LEU A 68 -3.46 -11.49 -25.99
CA LEU A 68 -3.67 -12.53 -24.98
C LEU A 68 -5.17 -12.80 -24.72
N TRP A 69 -5.99 -11.75 -24.75
CA TRP A 69 -7.44 -11.85 -24.60
C TRP A 69 -8.13 -12.48 -25.81
N ASP A 70 -7.84 -12.00 -27.02
CA ASP A 70 -8.52 -12.42 -28.24
C ASP A 70 -8.14 -13.86 -28.63
N HIS A 71 -6.88 -14.24 -28.46
CA HIS A 71 -6.39 -15.60 -28.74
C HIS A 71 -6.43 -16.52 -27.51
N TRP A 72 -7.18 -16.15 -26.46
CA TRP A 72 -7.27 -16.96 -25.24
C TRP A 72 -7.66 -18.41 -25.52
N ASN A 73 -8.78 -18.60 -26.24
CA ASN A 73 -9.34 -19.93 -26.46
C ASN A 73 -8.53 -20.74 -27.49
N SER A 74 -7.89 -20.08 -28.46
CA SER A 74 -7.17 -20.75 -29.54
C SER A 74 -5.72 -21.08 -29.18
N VAL A 75 -5.08 -20.28 -28.34
CA VAL A 75 -3.65 -20.38 -28.03
C VAL A 75 -3.42 -20.62 -26.54
N PHE A 76 -3.91 -19.73 -25.68
CA PHE A 76 -3.44 -19.68 -24.28
C PHE A 76 -4.20 -20.59 -23.31
N ARG A 77 -5.38 -21.11 -23.66
CA ARG A 77 -6.24 -21.90 -22.75
C ARG A 77 -5.61 -23.17 -22.17
N ASN A 78 -4.59 -23.71 -22.84
CA ASN A 78 -3.92 -24.93 -22.41
C ASN A 78 -2.74 -24.64 -21.48
N ARG A 79 -2.22 -23.41 -21.49
CA ARG A 79 -1.08 -22.97 -20.68
C ARG A 79 -1.51 -22.13 -19.47
N LEU A 80 -2.57 -21.34 -19.61
CA LEU A 80 -3.11 -20.46 -18.58
C LEU A 80 -4.51 -20.89 -18.15
N THR A 81 -4.84 -20.66 -16.89
CA THR A 81 -6.13 -21.04 -16.29
C THR A 81 -7.16 -19.91 -16.41
N PRO A 82 -8.45 -20.19 -16.17
CA PRO A 82 -9.48 -19.14 -16.14
C PRO A 82 -9.17 -17.98 -15.19
N LEU A 83 -8.38 -18.21 -14.14
CA LEU A 83 -7.96 -17.17 -13.19
C LEU A 83 -7.10 -16.11 -13.88
N GLU A 84 -6.10 -16.50 -14.67
CA GLU A 84 -5.26 -15.54 -15.39
C GLU A 84 -6.08 -14.79 -16.44
N ARG A 85 -7.11 -15.40 -17.03
CA ARG A 85 -8.03 -14.70 -17.94
C ARG A 85 -8.72 -13.53 -17.24
N SER A 86 -9.14 -13.73 -15.99
CA SER A 86 -9.72 -12.66 -15.18
C SER A 86 -8.71 -11.54 -14.92
N TYR A 87 -7.43 -11.88 -14.66
CA TYR A 87 -6.37 -10.87 -14.51
C TYR A 87 -6.16 -10.06 -15.78
N VAL A 88 -6.17 -10.70 -16.96
CA VAL A 88 -6.05 -10.00 -18.24
C VAL A 88 -7.22 -9.03 -18.44
N GLY A 89 -8.46 -9.45 -18.15
CA GLY A 89 -9.63 -8.58 -18.25
C GLY A 89 -9.54 -7.36 -17.33
N GLU A 90 -9.15 -7.59 -16.07
CA GLU A 90 -8.95 -6.53 -15.08
C GLU A 90 -7.87 -5.53 -15.49
N LEU A 91 -6.70 -6.00 -15.95
CA LEU A 91 -5.60 -5.14 -16.39
C LEU A 91 -5.94 -4.35 -17.65
N ARG A 92 -6.74 -4.92 -18.57
CA ARG A 92 -7.24 -4.19 -19.74
C ARG A 92 -8.12 -3.02 -19.34
N GLU A 93 -9.02 -3.22 -18.38
CA GLU A 93 -9.88 -2.17 -17.86
C GLU A 93 -9.06 -1.03 -17.22
N TYR A 94 -8.10 -1.38 -16.36
CA TYR A 94 -7.23 -0.37 -15.74
C TYR A 94 -6.34 0.36 -16.74
N ARG A 95 -5.78 -0.34 -17.73
CA ARG A 95 -5.03 0.30 -18.82
C ARG A 95 -5.94 1.26 -19.61
N ASN A 96 -7.18 0.88 -19.88
CA ASN A 96 -8.13 1.72 -20.60
C ASN A 96 -8.43 3.00 -19.82
N ARG A 97 -8.74 2.88 -18.52
CA ARG A 97 -8.89 4.02 -17.60
C ARG A 97 -7.65 4.93 -17.59
N TRP A 98 -6.45 4.34 -17.56
CA TRP A 98 -5.19 5.07 -17.61
C TRP A 98 -5.01 5.86 -18.92
N ALA A 99 -5.32 5.24 -20.06
CA ALA A 99 -5.26 5.91 -21.37
C ALA A 99 -6.25 7.09 -21.48
N HIS A 100 -7.39 7.01 -20.79
CA HIS A 100 -8.36 8.10 -20.68
C HIS A 100 -8.04 9.12 -19.57
N GLN A 101 -6.84 9.05 -18.96
CA GLN A 101 -6.43 9.93 -17.85
C GLN A 101 -7.43 9.95 -16.67
N SER A 102 -8.16 8.86 -16.49
CA SER A 102 -9.12 8.73 -15.39
C SER A 102 -8.38 8.63 -14.06
N GLN A 103 -8.99 9.18 -13.00
CA GLN A 103 -8.41 9.06 -11.66
C GLN A 103 -8.39 7.58 -11.23
N ILE A 104 -7.21 7.09 -10.88
CA ILE A 104 -6.98 5.77 -10.31
C ILE A 104 -6.64 5.97 -8.83
N LYS A 105 -7.39 5.32 -7.94
CA LYS A 105 -7.17 5.45 -6.49
C LYS A 105 -5.95 4.65 -6.07
N THR A 106 -5.32 5.02 -4.97
CA THR A 106 -4.15 4.29 -4.44
C THR A 106 -4.44 2.80 -4.15
N GLN A 107 -5.67 2.48 -3.70
CA GLN A 107 -6.12 1.10 -3.54
C GLN A 107 -6.22 0.35 -4.88
N ASP A 108 -6.71 1.01 -5.92
CA ASP A 108 -6.72 0.46 -7.29
C ASP A 108 -5.27 0.26 -7.78
N THR A 109 -4.36 1.18 -7.53
CA THR A 109 -2.93 1.03 -7.86
C THR A 109 -2.31 -0.19 -7.20
N LEU A 110 -2.61 -0.41 -5.91
CA LEU A 110 -2.15 -1.61 -5.19
C LEU A 110 -2.70 -2.89 -5.84
N ARG A 111 -3.97 -2.87 -6.23
CA ARG A 111 -4.64 -3.99 -6.92
C ARG A 111 -4.02 -4.26 -8.30
N ILE A 112 -3.77 -3.21 -9.09
CA ILE A 112 -3.09 -3.30 -10.41
C ILE A 112 -1.71 -3.98 -10.26
N LEU A 113 -0.91 -3.53 -9.29
CA LEU A 113 0.42 -4.08 -9.04
C LEU A 113 0.36 -5.57 -8.66
N ASP A 114 -0.59 -5.96 -7.80
CA ASP A 114 -0.79 -7.35 -7.38
C ASP A 114 -1.25 -8.23 -8.56
N THR A 115 -2.27 -7.80 -9.28
CA THR A 115 -2.84 -8.53 -10.43
C THR A 115 -1.78 -8.70 -11.54
N ALA A 116 -1.01 -7.65 -11.85
CA ALA A 116 0.06 -7.73 -12.84
C ALA A 116 1.21 -8.64 -12.38
N SER A 117 1.63 -8.58 -11.11
CA SER A 117 2.66 -9.46 -10.56
C SER A 117 2.25 -10.94 -10.63
N ARG A 118 0.98 -11.25 -10.34
CA ARG A 118 0.44 -12.61 -10.44
C ARG A 118 0.39 -13.11 -11.89
N LEU A 119 -0.08 -12.28 -12.82
CA LEU A 119 -0.10 -12.63 -14.24
C LEU A 119 1.32 -12.89 -14.77
N LEU A 120 2.27 -12.00 -14.48
CA LEU A 120 3.67 -12.16 -14.89
C LEU A 120 4.31 -13.41 -14.29
N SER A 121 3.99 -13.72 -13.02
CA SER A 121 4.43 -14.97 -12.38
C SER A 121 3.88 -16.21 -13.10
N ALA A 122 2.59 -16.19 -13.47
CA ALA A 122 1.93 -17.32 -14.13
C ALA A 122 2.49 -17.60 -15.54
N VAL A 123 2.92 -16.56 -16.26
CA VAL A 123 3.55 -16.72 -17.58
C VAL A 123 5.04 -17.05 -17.51
N GLY A 124 5.67 -16.95 -16.34
CA GLY A 124 7.09 -17.24 -16.12
C GLY A 124 8.03 -16.02 -16.20
N ALA A 125 7.49 -14.80 -16.29
CA ALA A 125 8.24 -13.55 -16.25
C ALA A 125 8.58 -13.18 -14.80
N THR A 126 9.45 -13.99 -14.17
CA THR A 126 9.65 -13.95 -12.71
C THR A 126 10.34 -12.69 -12.22
N ASP A 127 11.19 -12.07 -13.03
CA ASP A 127 11.96 -10.90 -12.60
C ASP A 127 11.10 -9.63 -12.62
N GLU A 128 10.30 -9.44 -13.68
CA GLU A 128 9.29 -8.39 -13.75
C GLU A 128 8.24 -8.57 -12.66
N ALA A 129 7.79 -9.81 -12.42
CA ALA A 129 6.85 -10.12 -11.35
C ALA A 129 7.39 -9.74 -9.96
N LYS A 130 8.66 -10.04 -9.67
CA LYS A 130 9.33 -9.65 -8.41
C LYS A 130 9.45 -8.14 -8.28
N GLN A 131 9.77 -7.43 -9.37
CA GLN A 131 9.85 -5.98 -9.36
C GLN A 131 8.50 -5.34 -9.00
N LEU A 132 7.41 -5.79 -9.62
CA LEU A 132 6.07 -5.32 -9.27
C LEU A 132 5.67 -5.66 -7.84
N LYS A 133 6.03 -6.86 -7.36
CA LYS A 133 5.79 -7.25 -5.96
C LYS A 133 6.51 -6.34 -4.98
N SER A 134 7.77 -6.01 -5.24
CA SER A 134 8.54 -5.04 -4.45
C SER A 134 7.87 -3.66 -4.43
N GLU A 135 7.41 -3.16 -5.59
CA GLU A 135 6.70 -1.87 -5.64
C GLU A 135 5.35 -1.90 -4.92
N ARG A 136 4.64 -3.02 -4.99
CA ARG A 136 3.39 -3.28 -4.25
C ARG A 136 3.62 -3.26 -2.74
N ASP A 137 4.67 -3.94 -2.27
CA ASP A 137 4.99 -4.00 -0.84
C ASP A 137 5.46 -2.64 -0.31
N LYS A 138 6.21 -1.86 -1.11
CA LYS A 138 6.55 -0.46 -0.80
C LYS A 138 5.29 0.40 -0.66
N LEU A 139 4.34 0.31 -1.61
CA LEU A 139 3.09 1.07 -1.56
C LEU A 139 2.24 0.67 -0.36
N LEU A 140 2.14 -0.63 -0.07
CA LEU A 140 1.45 -1.13 1.11
C LEU A 140 2.06 -0.57 2.40
N GLY A 141 3.39 -0.58 2.52
CA GLY A 141 4.09 0.02 3.65
C GLY A 141 3.77 1.52 3.82
N GLN A 142 3.69 2.27 2.71
CA GLN A 142 3.30 3.68 2.73
C GLN A 142 1.86 3.87 3.22
N ILE A 143 0.92 3.06 2.75
CA ILE A 143 -0.49 3.10 3.18
C ILE A 143 -0.60 2.79 4.68
N LEU A 144 0.07 1.74 5.15
CA LEU A 144 0.04 1.35 6.56
C LEU A 144 0.66 2.43 7.46
N GLN A 145 1.75 3.06 7.02
CA GLN A 145 2.35 4.17 7.75
C GLN A 145 1.40 5.37 7.83
N GLN A 146 0.70 5.69 6.73
CA GLN A 146 -0.31 6.77 6.72
C GLN A 146 -1.50 6.44 7.63
N GLN A 147 -2.00 5.20 7.59
CA GLN A 147 -3.07 4.74 8.48
C GLN A 147 -2.64 4.81 9.94
N GLY A 148 -1.43 4.36 10.27
CA GLY A 148 -0.87 4.47 11.62
C GLY A 148 -0.81 5.92 12.11
N LYS A 149 -0.38 6.85 11.25
CA LYS A 149 -0.40 8.29 11.56
C LYS A 149 -1.82 8.81 11.78
N ASN A 150 -2.77 8.45 10.93
CA ASN A 150 -4.16 8.91 11.06
C ASN A 150 -4.85 8.36 12.32
N ILE A 151 -4.56 7.12 12.70
CA ILE A 151 -5.05 6.53 13.94
C ILE A 151 -4.48 7.29 15.14
N TYR A 152 -3.16 7.54 15.12
CA TYR A 152 -2.48 8.32 16.15
C TYR A 152 -3.00 9.77 16.24
N ASP A 153 -3.25 10.42 15.10
CA ASP A 153 -3.80 11.78 14.99
C ASP A 153 -5.33 11.83 15.16
N SER A 154 -5.97 10.73 15.57
CA SER A 154 -7.42 10.70 15.75
C SER A 154 -7.86 11.63 16.89
N SER A 155 -9.08 12.19 16.76
CA SER A 155 -9.64 13.15 17.71
C SER A 155 -9.69 12.65 19.16
N ASP A 156 -9.70 11.33 19.35
CA ASP A 156 -9.75 10.72 20.67
C ASP A 156 -8.44 10.93 21.44
N HIS A 157 -7.29 10.80 20.78
CA HIS A 157 -5.98 11.11 21.38
C HIS A 157 -5.84 12.61 21.70
N GLN A 158 -6.44 13.48 20.90
CA GLN A 158 -6.46 14.92 21.20
C GLN A 158 -7.32 15.22 22.44
N ARG A 159 -8.47 14.56 22.60
CA ARG A 159 -9.33 14.68 23.77
C ARG A 159 -8.66 14.17 25.04
N ASP A 160 -7.96 13.04 24.97
CA ASP A 160 -7.22 12.49 26.10
C ASP A 160 -6.09 13.43 26.55
N ARG A 161 -5.32 14.00 25.62
CA ARG A 161 -4.29 15.01 25.95
C ARG A 161 -4.88 16.25 26.62
N VAL A 162 -6.02 16.75 26.11
CA VAL A 162 -6.71 17.90 26.69
C VAL A 162 -7.26 17.56 28.08
N ARG A 163 -7.87 16.39 28.25
CA ARG A 163 -8.36 15.92 29.56
C ARG A 163 -7.23 15.84 30.57
N ASP A 164 -6.11 15.24 30.21
CA ASP A 164 -4.98 15.06 31.12
C ASP A 164 -4.34 16.41 31.49
N ALA A 165 -4.23 17.35 30.53
CA ALA A 165 -3.77 18.72 30.79
C ALA A 165 -4.73 19.47 31.75
N ILE A 166 -6.05 19.31 31.58
CA ILE A 166 -7.05 19.88 32.49
C ILE A 166 -6.88 19.30 33.90
N ILE A 167 -6.68 17.99 34.02
CA ILE A 167 -6.46 17.33 35.33
C ILE A 167 -5.22 17.92 36.01
N PHE A 168 -4.09 18.04 35.32
CA PHE A 168 -2.88 18.64 35.89
C PHE A 168 -3.10 20.10 36.33
N LEU A 169 -3.86 20.88 35.55
CA LEU A 169 -4.17 22.27 35.90
C LEU A 169 -5.07 22.35 37.15
N ILE A 170 -6.10 21.52 37.24
CA ILE A 170 -6.97 21.45 38.43
C ILE A 170 -6.17 21.02 39.66
N CYS A 171 -5.33 19.99 39.54
CA CYS A 171 -4.46 19.53 40.62
C CYS A 171 -3.47 20.61 41.07
N ALA A 172 -2.86 21.36 40.14
CA ALA A 172 -1.95 22.45 40.47
C ALA A 172 -2.67 23.55 41.27
N LEU A 173 -3.84 24.00 40.80
CA LEU A 173 -4.64 25.04 41.47
C LEU A 173 -5.08 24.60 42.86
N ALA A 174 -5.58 23.36 43.01
CA ALA A 174 -6.00 22.82 44.29
C ALA A 174 -4.83 22.75 45.28
N THR A 175 -3.66 22.29 44.83
CA THR A 175 -2.47 22.16 45.70
C THR A 175 -1.94 23.53 46.12
N ILE A 176 -1.84 24.48 45.20
CA ILE A 176 -1.42 25.86 45.49
C ILE A 176 -2.40 26.52 46.48
N PHE A 177 -3.71 26.34 46.28
CA PHE A 177 -4.72 26.86 47.18
C PHE A 177 -4.56 26.32 48.61
N VAL A 178 -4.35 25.01 48.76
CA VAL A 178 -4.13 24.39 50.08
C VAL A 178 -2.87 24.93 50.74
N ILE A 179 -1.75 25.08 50.00
CA ILE A 179 -0.49 25.60 50.54
C ILE A 179 -0.66 27.03 51.09
N ILE A 180 -1.30 27.91 50.33
CA ILE A 180 -1.50 29.31 50.73
C ILE A 180 -2.39 29.41 51.98
N ASN A 181 -3.45 28.60 52.07
CA ASN A 181 -4.36 28.63 53.23
C ASN A 181 -3.75 28.05 54.50
N SER A 182 -2.81 27.10 54.39
CA SER A 182 -2.22 26.42 55.54
C SER A 182 -0.97 27.10 56.09
N TYR A 183 -0.12 27.66 55.21
CA TYR A 183 1.16 28.28 55.59
C TYR A 183 1.19 29.80 55.43
N GLY A 184 0.10 30.41 54.95
CA GLY A 184 0.01 31.84 54.70
C GLY A 184 0.83 32.29 53.48
N THR A 185 1.23 33.56 53.48
CA THR A 185 2.00 34.20 52.38
C THR A 185 3.46 34.45 52.76
N GLU A 186 4.00 33.66 53.68
CA GLU A 186 5.40 33.72 54.07
C GLU A 186 6.29 33.30 52.89
N ALA A 187 7.48 33.90 52.79
CA ALA A 187 8.43 33.64 51.70
C ALA A 187 8.64 32.14 51.38
N PRO A 188 8.88 31.23 52.35
CA PRO A 188 9.07 29.80 52.05
C PRO A 188 7.83 29.13 51.44
N ALA A 189 6.62 29.55 51.83
CA ALA A 189 5.38 29.01 51.30
C ALA A 189 5.18 29.39 49.82
N ILE A 190 5.54 30.64 49.47
CA ILE A 190 5.50 31.13 48.08
C ILE A 190 6.49 30.38 47.20
N PHE A 191 7.73 30.16 47.67
CA PHE A 191 8.73 29.38 46.93
C PHE A 191 8.27 27.95 46.67
N PHE A 192 7.69 27.29 47.68
CA PHE A 192 7.18 25.92 47.53
C PHE A 192 5.98 25.84 46.58
N ALA A 193 5.02 26.78 46.69
CA ALA A 193 3.89 26.85 45.76
C ALA A 193 4.33 27.11 44.32
N GLY A 194 5.32 27.99 44.11
CA GLY A 194 5.93 28.24 42.80
C GLY A 194 6.60 27.00 42.22
N PHE A 195 7.37 26.27 43.03
CA PHE A 195 7.99 25.01 42.62
C PHE A 195 6.95 23.98 42.17
N VAL A 196 5.88 23.78 42.94
CA VAL A 196 4.77 22.88 42.60
C VAL A 196 4.12 23.27 41.27
N GLY A 197 3.84 24.57 41.07
CA GLY A 197 3.30 25.07 39.82
C GLY A 197 4.19 24.77 38.61
N VAL A 198 5.50 24.96 38.75
CA VAL A 198 6.48 24.63 37.69
C VAL A 198 6.51 23.14 37.40
N VAL A 199 6.45 22.28 38.41
CA VAL A 199 6.40 20.82 38.22
C VAL A 199 5.14 20.40 37.45
N PHE A 200 3.96 20.89 37.83
CA PHE A 200 2.72 20.57 37.10
C PHE A 200 2.70 21.12 35.68
N ALA A 201 3.23 22.34 35.46
CA ALA A 201 3.39 22.89 34.13
C ALA A 201 4.34 22.04 33.27
N PHE A 202 5.42 21.54 33.87
CA PHE A 202 6.35 20.63 33.20
C PHE A 202 5.69 19.28 32.86
N LEU A 203 4.90 18.69 33.76
CA LEU A 203 4.16 17.46 33.50
C LEU A 203 3.10 17.64 32.40
N ALA A 204 2.36 18.76 32.41
CA ALA A 204 1.42 19.10 31.36
C ALA A 204 2.12 19.30 30.00
N TYR A 205 3.28 19.95 30.00
CA TYR A 205 4.11 20.11 28.80
C TYR A 205 4.62 18.76 28.27
N GLN A 206 5.16 17.90 29.15
CA GLN A 206 5.58 16.55 28.77
C GLN A 206 4.42 15.75 28.18
N ARG A 207 3.23 15.82 28.78
CA ARG A 207 2.04 15.11 28.26
C ARG A 207 1.60 15.63 26.89
N TRP A 208 1.76 16.92 26.63
CA TRP A 208 1.40 17.53 25.34
C TRP A 208 2.37 17.13 24.21
N VAL A 209 3.67 17.06 24.53
CA VAL A 209 4.75 16.81 23.56
C VAL A 209 4.98 15.30 23.34
N THR A 210 4.78 14.47 24.35
CA THR A 210 5.07 13.04 24.25
C THR A 210 3.94 12.32 23.50
N PRO A 211 4.22 11.68 22.36
CA PRO A 211 3.21 10.92 21.66
C PRO A 211 2.77 9.70 22.47
N ASP A 212 1.47 9.43 22.49
CA ASP A 212 0.93 8.17 23.00
C ASP A 212 1.60 7.01 22.26
N ARG A 213 2.21 6.09 23.01
CA ARG A 213 2.67 4.83 22.44
C ARG A 213 1.42 4.02 22.09
N PRO A 214 1.31 3.46 20.86
CA PRO A 214 0.19 2.57 20.55
C PRO A 214 0.17 1.45 21.57
N THR A 215 -0.91 1.36 22.34
CA THR A 215 -1.13 0.24 23.26
C THR A 215 -1.69 -0.91 22.43
N HIS A 216 -0.88 -1.93 22.20
CA HIS A 216 -1.35 -3.12 21.51
C HIS A 216 -2.23 -3.92 22.47
N GLY A 217 -3.53 -3.93 22.22
CA GLY A 217 -4.45 -4.86 22.88
C GLY A 217 -4.17 -6.32 22.48
N ALA A 218 -4.91 -7.26 23.07
CA ALA A 218 -4.87 -8.65 22.64
C ALA A 218 -5.26 -8.74 21.16
N HIS A 219 -4.34 -9.18 20.31
CA HIS A 219 -4.58 -9.38 18.89
C HIS A 219 -3.91 -10.65 18.40
N GLU A 220 -4.42 -11.21 17.32
CA GLU A 220 -3.89 -12.44 16.74
C GLU A 220 -2.71 -12.13 15.81
N CYS A 221 -1.61 -12.88 15.94
CA CYS A 221 -0.48 -12.78 15.04
C CYS A 221 -0.88 -13.31 13.65
N THR A 222 -0.73 -12.49 12.61
CA THR A 222 -1.06 -12.87 11.23
C THR A 222 -0.22 -14.00 10.65
N ASN A 223 0.95 -14.29 11.23
CA ASN A 223 1.85 -15.35 10.76
C ASN A 223 1.60 -16.69 11.47
N CYS A 224 1.33 -16.70 12.78
CA CYS A 224 1.22 -17.94 13.57
C CYS A 224 -0.13 -18.17 14.26
N GLY A 225 -1.08 -17.24 14.17
CA GLY A 225 -2.42 -17.36 14.74
C GLY A 225 -2.51 -17.29 16.27
N LYS A 226 -1.40 -17.00 16.96
CA LYS A 226 -1.39 -16.88 18.43
C LYS A 226 -1.74 -15.46 18.87
N VAL A 227 -2.47 -15.35 19.99
CA VAL A 227 -2.77 -14.06 20.61
C VAL A 227 -1.49 -13.46 21.23
N ILE A 228 -1.19 -12.23 20.87
CA ILE A 228 -0.05 -11.45 21.34
C ILE A 228 -0.50 -10.07 21.84
N TYR A 229 0.35 -9.44 22.66
CA TYR A 229 0.08 -8.16 23.34
C TYR A 229 1.12 -7.07 23.01
N GLY A 230 1.98 -7.32 22.01
CA GLY A 230 3.07 -6.42 21.62
C GLY A 230 3.19 -6.28 20.11
N GLU A 231 4.02 -5.33 19.66
CA GLU A 231 4.18 -5.00 18.23
C GLU A 231 4.85 -6.14 17.44
N SER A 232 5.70 -6.93 18.09
CA SER A 232 6.38 -8.08 17.50
C SER A 232 5.93 -9.39 18.14
N CYS A 233 5.80 -10.44 17.32
CA CYS A 233 5.41 -11.76 17.78
C CYS A 233 6.62 -12.50 18.37
N PRO A 234 6.65 -12.80 19.68
CA PRO A 234 7.76 -13.53 20.30
C PRO A 234 7.89 -14.95 19.73
N TYR A 235 6.77 -15.56 19.35
CA TYR A 235 6.72 -16.94 18.84
C TYR A 235 7.27 -17.10 17.42
N CYS A 236 7.29 -16.03 16.61
CA CYS A 236 7.77 -16.11 15.23
C CYS A 236 9.29 -15.97 15.13
N ASN A 237 9.94 -15.33 16.11
CA ASN A 237 11.39 -15.14 16.12
C ASN A 237 12.15 -16.40 16.56
N GLU A 238 11.54 -17.27 17.36
CA GLU A 238 12.17 -18.50 17.87
C GLU A 238 12.32 -19.61 16.81
N ASN A 239 11.48 -19.60 15.77
CA ASN A 239 11.52 -20.62 14.71
C ASN A 239 12.65 -20.44 13.67
N ASN A 240 13.46 -19.37 13.77
CA ASN A 240 14.64 -19.18 12.91
C ASN A 240 15.95 -19.67 13.57
N LEU A 241 15.89 -20.30 14.74
CA LEU A 241 17.03 -20.84 15.49
C LEU A 241 17.01 -22.38 15.63
N ALA A 242 16.20 -23.08 14.81
CA ALA A 242 16.15 -24.54 14.75
C ALA A 242 16.44 -25.03 13.33
#